data_AF-A0A081AH31-F1
#
_entry.id   AF-A0A081AH31-F1
#
_cell.length_a   1.000
_cell.length_b   1.000
_cell.length_c   1.000
_cell.angle_alpha   90.00
_cell.angle_beta   90.00
_cell.angle_gamma   90.00
#
_symmetry.space_group_name_H-M   'P 1'
#
loop_
_entity.id
_entity.type
_entity.pdbx_description
1 polymer ?
#
loop_
_entity_poly.entity_id
_entity_poly.type
_entity_poly.pdbx_seq_one_letter_code
_entity_poly.pdbx_strand_id
1 'polypeptide(L)'
;MHSLLRTTTRVAALEKLTAYLQQYLAPEDVSESFVDNVLGCLRKPSEGEAVLGSRILAIMAIIFGEDEERYFQRSKNVLKPLIKTARNAKIKVSTIRALGLICFVCSVEEENTEELLGLFETFFNPKIIGDICKAALDSWGLVASSLSDEILASDELLERLVPKFLALLDHKDVDVRSAAGENVAFLYESAQNCGVPLPYSEEILARFLEMSKDSSKKNSKKDRKTQRVVFRDIHSTLASGETPHVSFSVKSDVLEISSWKSVKQFEAMKECLQTGLQEHIKYNNILRAILDLPETLEDRKVDRSDVFNKKSASRKQRSNELKGDRKRKQHMQDAFYDNGFY
;
A
#
# COMPACT_ATOMS: atom_id res chain seq x y z
N MET A 1 -28.10 16.22 12.15
CA MET A 1 -28.51 15.70 10.83
C MET A 1 -27.74 16.36 9.66
N HIS A 2 -27.66 17.69 9.59
CA HIS A 2 -26.95 18.41 8.51
C HIS A 2 -25.45 18.09 8.38
N SER A 3 -24.74 17.91 9.50
CA SER A 3 -23.31 17.54 9.52
C SER A 3 -23.06 16.13 8.94
N LEU A 4 -23.91 15.16 9.28
CA LEU A 4 -23.80 13.78 8.79
C LEU A 4 -24.08 13.66 7.27
N LEU A 5 -25.04 14.45 6.76
CA LEU A 5 -25.34 14.55 5.32
C LEU A 5 -24.16 15.17 4.54
N ARG A 6 -23.44 16.13 5.14
CA ARG A 6 -22.25 16.74 4.54
C ARG A 6 -21.08 15.76 4.48
N THR A 7 -20.84 14.99 5.55
CA THR A 7 -19.78 13.96 5.59
C THR A 7 -20.04 12.84 4.59
N THR A 8 -21.27 12.32 4.51
CA THR A 8 -21.63 11.27 3.53
C THR A 8 -21.45 11.74 2.09
N THR A 9 -21.81 12.99 1.79
CA THR A 9 -21.58 13.60 0.47
C THR A 9 -20.09 13.74 0.16
N ARG A 10 -19.26 14.13 1.14
CA ARG A 10 -17.80 14.22 0.98
C ARG A 10 -17.14 12.87 0.74
N VAL A 11 -17.50 11.84 1.50
CA VAL A 11 -16.97 10.48 1.30
C VAL A 11 -17.28 9.99 -0.12
N ALA A 12 -18.52 10.15 -0.58
CA ALA A 12 -18.90 9.76 -1.94
C ALA A 12 -18.16 10.56 -3.03
N ALA A 13 -17.82 11.83 -2.77
CA ALA A 13 -16.98 12.62 -3.66
C ALA A 13 -15.52 12.12 -3.67
N LEU A 14 -14.95 11.81 -2.51
CA LEU A 14 -13.60 11.25 -2.40
C LEU A 14 -13.50 9.89 -3.11
N GLU A 15 -14.48 8.99 -2.96
CA GLU A 15 -14.49 7.71 -3.70
C GLU A 15 -14.46 7.90 -5.23
N LYS A 16 -15.20 8.91 -5.72
CA LYS A 16 -15.21 9.30 -7.12
C LYS A 16 -13.86 9.86 -7.57
N LEU A 17 -13.23 10.68 -6.74
CA LEU A 17 -11.92 11.27 -7.00
C LEU A 17 -10.80 10.21 -6.96
N THR A 18 -10.86 9.25 -6.04
CA THR A 18 -9.94 8.09 -6.02
C THR A 18 -10.04 7.31 -7.33
N ALA A 19 -11.26 7.00 -7.79
CA ALA A 19 -11.46 6.29 -9.06
C ALA A 19 -11.03 7.10 -10.29
N TYR A 20 -11.05 8.43 -10.19
CA TYR A 20 -10.55 9.34 -11.22
C TYR A 20 -9.01 9.31 -11.27
N LEU A 21 -8.36 9.42 -10.12
CA LEU A 21 -6.89 9.38 -10.03
C LEU A 21 -6.31 8.00 -10.36
N GLN A 22 -7.01 6.91 -10.04
CA GLN A 22 -6.61 5.54 -10.42
C GLN A 22 -6.53 5.33 -11.94
N GLN A 23 -7.16 6.20 -12.72
CA GLN A 23 -7.04 6.19 -14.17
C GLN A 23 -5.80 6.95 -14.65
N TYR A 24 -4.90 7.38 -13.77
CA TYR A 24 -3.81 8.29 -14.10
C TYR A 24 -4.30 9.64 -14.66
N LEU A 25 -3.70 10.71 -14.15
CA LEU A 25 -3.83 12.06 -14.68
C LEU A 25 -2.43 12.58 -14.91
N ALA A 26 -2.25 13.39 -15.95
CA ALA A 26 -1.02 14.14 -16.10
C ALA A 26 -0.85 15.08 -14.89
N PRO A 27 0.38 15.35 -14.42
CA PRO A 27 0.63 16.21 -13.27
C PRO A 27 -0.06 17.58 -13.38
N GLU A 28 -0.02 18.19 -14.57
CA GLU A 28 -0.62 19.49 -14.87
C GLU A 28 -2.15 19.52 -14.74
N ASP A 29 -2.81 18.37 -14.82
CA ASP A 29 -4.26 18.25 -14.66
C ASP A 29 -4.70 18.18 -13.19
N VAL A 30 -3.74 18.01 -12.26
CA VAL A 30 -4.00 18.00 -10.82
C VAL A 30 -3.83 19.42 -10.26
N SER A 31 -4.93 20.15 -10.16
CA SER A 31 -4.91 21.55 -9.70
C SER A 31 -4.52 21.69 -8.22
N GLU A 32 -3.84 22.78 -7.87
CA GLU A 32 -3.55 23.15 -6.48
C GLU A 32 -4.80 23.18 -5.57
N SER A 33 -5.91 23.68 -6.11
CA SER A 33 -7.20 23.68 -5.41
C SER A 33 -7.71 22.27 -5.11
N PHE A 34 -7.38 21.26 -5.93
CA PHE A 34 -7.73 19.87 -5.64
C PHE A 34 -6.93 19.38 -4.42
N VAL A 35 -5.62 19.61 -4.41
CA VAL A 35 -4.75 19.28 -3.27
C VAL A 35 -5.26 19.97 -1.99
N ASP A 36 -5.52 21.28 -2.03
CA ASP A 36 -6.03 22.04 -0.89
C ASP A 36 -7.35 21.50 -0.34
N ASN A 37 -8.26 21.10 -1.23
CA ASN A 37 -9.55 20.54 -0.83
C ASN A 37 -9.40 19.19 -0.11
N VAL A 38 -8.48 18.33 -0.57
CA VAL A 38 -8.21 17.04 0.08
C VAL A 38 -7.54 17.26 1.44
N LEU A 39 -6.51 18.11 1.51
CA LEU A 39 -5.86 18.50 2.77
C LEU A 39 -6.87 19.09 3.77
N GLY A 40 -7.79 19.93 3.28
CA GLY A 40 -8.87 20.50 4.09
C GLY A 40 -9.84 19.46 4.66
N CYS A 41 -10.12 18.38 3.93
CA CYS A 41 -10.94 17.27 4.43
C CYS A 41 -10.24 16.48 5.54
N LEU A 42 -8.90 16.43 5.50
CA LEU A 42 -8.08 15.66 6.44
C LEU A 42 -7.72 16.40 7.73
N ARG A 43 -8.09 17.68 7.89
CA ARG A 43 -7.84 18.42 9.14
C ARG A 43 -8.62 17.87 10.34
N LYS A 44 -9.87 17.46 10.14
CA LYS A 44 -10.75 16.83 11.15
C LYS A 44 -11.66 15.79 10.47
N PRO A 45 -11.09 14.69 9.97
CA PRO A 45 -11.79 13.77 9.10
C PRO A 45 -12.65 12.79 9.89
N SER A 46 -13.76 12.35 9.29
CA SER A 46 -14.35 11.05 9.62
C SER A 46 -13.44 9.89 9.20
N GLU A 47 -13.74 8.66 9.62
CA GLU A 47 -12.99 7.46 9.20
C GLU A 47 -12.90 7.36 7.66
N GLY A 48 -14.03 7.52 6.95
CA GLY A 48 -14.07 7.42 5.49
C GLY A 48 -13.28 8.55 4.79
N GLU A 49 -13.38 9.79 5.30
CA GLU A 49 -12.61 10.91 4.76
C GLU A 49 -11.10 10.72 4.97
N ALA A 50 -10.70 10.18 6.14
CA ALA A 50 -9.30 9.89 6.42
C ALA A 50 -8.74 8.82 5.48
N VAL A 51 -9.43 7.68 5.36
CA VAL A 51 -8.97 6.56 4.54
C VAL A 51 -8.85 6.97 3.07
N LEU A 52 -9.88 7.60 2.51
CA LEU A 52 -9.88 8.01 1.10
C LEU A 52 -8.98 9.21 0.85
N GLY A 53 -9.00 10.22 1.72
CA GLY A 53 -8.19 11.42 1.58
C GLY A 53 -6.70 11.13 1.67
N SER A 54 -6.27 10.33 2.65
CA SER A 54 -4.87 9.89 2.75
C SER A 54 -4.43 9.14 1.50
N ARG A 55 -5.28 8.23 0.99
CA ARG A 55 -4.99 7.51 -0.24
C ARG A 55 -4.91 8.42 -1.47
N ILE A 56 -5.81 9.41 -1.59
CA ILE A 56 -5.77 10.38 -2.68
C ILE A 56 -4.45 11.15 -2.67
N LEU A 57 -4.00 11.62 -1.50
CA LEU A 57 -2.70 12.30 -1.40
C LEU A 57 -1.54 11.39 -1.80
N ALA A 58 -1.60 10.11 -1.44
CA ALA A 58 -0.58 9.14 -1.81
C ALA A 58 -0.57 8.86 -3.33
N ILE A 59 -1.72 8.79 -3.99
CA ILE A 59 -1.79 8.64 -5.45
C ILE A 59 -1.28 9.91 -6.16
N MET A 60 -1.61 11.09 -5.62
CA MET A 60 -1.07 12.36 -6.14
C MET A 60 0.45 12.44 -6.03
N ALA A 61 1.06 11.93 -4.95
CA ALA A 61 2.52 11.82 -4.88
C ALA A 61 3.10 10.98 -6.03
N ILE A 62 2.51 9.82 -6.34
CA ILE A 62 2.92 8.99 -7.49
C ILE A 62 2.74 9.73 -8.83
N ILE A 63 1.77 10.64 -8.91
CA ILE A 63 1.53 11.46 -10.11
C ILE A 63 2.54 12.59 -10.22
N PHE A 64 2.88 13.28 -9.13
CA PHE A 64 3.80 14.41 -9.15
C PHE A 64 5.27 13.99 -9.23
N GLY A 65 5.65 12.92 -8.51
CA GLY A 65 7.00 12.36 -8.49
C GLY A 65 7.95 13.02 -7.50
N GLU A 66 9.24 12.95 -7.87
CA GLU A 66 10.36 13.48 -7.10
C GLU A 66 10.39 15.02 -7.07
N ASP A 67 11.24 15.59 -6.20
CA ASP A 67 11.43 17.04 -6.03
C ASP A 67 10.18 17.84 -5.59
N GLU A 68 9.18 17.15 -5.01
CA GLU A 68 7.90 17.72 -4.58
C GLU A 68 7.85 17.99 -3.07
N GLU A 69 8.90 18.62 -2.55
CA GLU A 69 9.11 18.85 -1.12
C GLU A 69 8.00 19.72 -0.50
N ARG A 70 7.52 20.73 -1.23
CA ARG A 70 6.39 21.57 -0.81
C ARG A 70 5.12 20.73 -0.63
N TYR A 71 4.87 19.77 -1.51
CA TYR A 71 3.74 18.86 -1.42
C TYR A 71 3.88 17.91 -0.23
N PHE A 72 5.08 17.36 -0.02
CA PHE A 72 5.40 16.55 1.15
C PHE A 72 5.14 17.31 2.45
N GLN A 73 5.69 18.51 2.63
CA GLN A 73 5.53 19.30 3.88
C GLN A 73 4.06 19.61 4.16
N ARG A 74 3.28 20.00 3.15
CA ARG A 74 1.83 20.24 3.29
C ARG A 74 1.10 18.98 3.74
N SER A 75 1.43 17.83 3.16
CA SER A 75 0.85 16.53 3.51
C SER A 75 1.26 16.08 4.92
N LYS A 76 2.55 16.18 5.27
CA LYS A 76 3.11 15.89 6.59
C LYS A 76 2.40 16.67 7.69
N ASN A 77 2.20 17.97 7.49
CA ASN A 77 1.53 18.86 8.45
C ASN A 77 0.09 18.44 8.79
N VAL A 78 -0.58 17.70 7.90
CA VAL A 78 -1.95 17.21 8.13
C VAL A 78 -1.95 15.74 8.59
N LEU A 79 -1.11 14.88 8.01
CA LEU A 79 -1.12 13.45 8.27
C LEU A 79 -0.39 13.07 9.57
N LYS A 80 0.75 13.70 9.90
CA LYS A 80 1.55 13.39 11.10
C LYS A 80 0.74 13.57 12.40
N PRO A 81 -0.07 14.63 12.59
CA PRO A 81 -0.96 14.73 13.74
C PRO A 81 -1.97 13.58 13.86
N LEU A 82 -2.51 13.09 12.74
CA LEU A 82 -3.44 11.96 12.73
C LEU A 82 -2.76 10.66 13.14
N ILE A 83 -1.54 10.39 12.67
CA ILE A 83 -0.74 9.23 13.08
C ILE A 83 -0.54 9.21 14.61
N LYS A 84 -0.21 10.38 15.18
CA LYS A 84 0.05 10.52 16.62
C LYS A 84 -1.22 10.40 17.46
N THR A 85 -2.31 11.07 17.06
CA THR A 85 -3.45 11.33 17.96
C THR A 85 -4.72 10.52 17.68
N ALA A 86 -4.89 9.94 16.47
CA ALA A 86 -6.12 9.25 16.13
C ALA A 86 -6.32 8.00 16.98
N ARG A 87 -7.52 7.79 17.54
CA ARG A 87 -7.84 6.56 18.28
C ARG A 87 -8.27 5.41 17.37
N ASN A 88 -8.77 5.75 16.18
CA ASN A 88 -9.25 4.78 15.22
C ASN A 88 -8.07 4.16 14.44
N ALA A 89 -7.96 2.83 14.48
CA ALA A 89 -6.87 2.10 13.84
C ALA A 89 -6.81 2.30 12.32
N LYS A 90 -7.97 2.33 11.63
CA LYS A 90 -8.01 2.52 10.17
C LYS A 90 -7.50 3.90 9.77
N ILE A 91 -7.82 4.93 10.55
CA ILE A 91 -7.29 6.28 10.34
C ILE A 91 -5.76 6.26 10.46
N LYS A 92 -5.20 5.66 11.52
CA LYS A 92 -3.74 5.55 11.67
C LYS A 92 -3.10 4.76 10.53
N VAL A 93 -3.68 3.63 10.17
CA VAL A 93 -3.16 2.77 9.10
C VAL A 93 -3.12 3.51 7.76
N SER A 94 -4.20 4.19 7.38
CA SER A 94 -4.23 4.92 6.11
C SER A 94 -3.29 6.12 6.10
N THR A 95 -3.13 6.82 7.24
CA THR A 95 -2.24 7.99 7.32
C THR A 95 -0.76 7.59 7.38
N ILE A 96 -0.42 6.49 8.07
CA ILE A 96 0.94 5.91 8.08
C ILE A 96 1.37 5.54 6.66
N ARG A 97 0.56 4.75 5.96
CA ARG A 97 0.84 4.32 4.58
C ARG A 97 0.97 5.50 3.62
N ALA A 98 0.04 6.46 3.71
CA ALA A 98 0.08 7.62 2.84
C ALA A 98 1.31 8.48 3.11
N LEU A 99 1.62 8.80 4.37
CA LEU A 99 2.77 9.66 4.66
C LEU A 99 4.09 8.96 4.30
N GLY A 100 4.22 7.65 4.54
CA GLY A 100 5.38 6.87 4.11
C GLY A 100 5.59 6.92 2.60
N LEU A 101 4.53 6.73 1.82
CA LEU A 101 4.58 6.79 0.36
C LEU A 101 4.92 8.19 -0.16
N ILE A 102 4.29 9.23 0.40
CA ILE A 102 4.55 10.61 0.00
C ILE A 102 6.00 11.01 0.35
N CYS A 103 6.52 10.55 1.49
CA CYS A 103 7.93 10.76 1.85
C CYS A 103 8.87 10.11 0.84
N PHE A 104 8.64 8.82 0.55
CA PHE A 104 9.47 8.04 -0.36
C PHE A 104 9.51 8.64 -1.78
N VAL A 105 8.36 9.13 -2.28
CA VAL A 105 8.28 9.64 -3.65
C VAL A 105 8.70 11.10 -3.75
N CYS A 106 8.26 11.97 -2.84
CA CYS A 106 8.33 13.42 -3.03
C CYS A 106 9.41 14.14 -2.21
N SER A 107 9.94 13.52 -1.15
CA SER A 107 10.93 14.19 -0.30
C SER A 107 12.34 13.81 -0.70
N VAL A 108 13.21 14.81 -0.74
CA VAL A 108 14.66 14.65 -1.02
C VAL A 108 15.53 14.96 0.18
N GLU A 109 14.93 15.41 1.29
CA GLU A 109 15.63 15.75 2.52
C GLU A 109 15.81 14.51 3.40
N GLU A 110 17.05 14.21 3.78
CA GLU A 110 17.40 13.08 4.64
C GLU A 110 16.75 13.22 6.04
N GLU A 111 16.65 14.44 6.58
CA GLU A 111 16.02 14.69 7.88
C GLU A 111 14.54 14.30 7.91
N ASN A 112 13.83 14.45 6.78
CA ASN A 112 12.43 14.04 6.68
C ASN A 112 12.29 12.52 6.70
N THR A 113 13.21 11.84 6.04
CA THR A 113 13.32 10.38 6.01
C THR A 113 13.58 9.84 7.42
N GLU A 114 14.61 10.33 8.10
CA GLU A 114 14.96 9.94 9.47
C GLU A 114 13.83 10.19 10.47
N GLU A 115 13.20 11.36 10.40
CA GLU A 115 12.10 11.72 11.29
C GLU A 115 10.93 10.74 11.15
N LEU A 116 10.63 10.34 9.91
CA LEU A 116 9.51 9.45 9.63
C LEU A 116 9.81 7.99 9.99
N LEU A 117 11.05 7.53 9.76
CA LEU A 117 11.52 6.23 10.24
C LEU A 117 11.39 6.15 11.77
N GLY A 118 11.91 7.15 12.48
CA GLY A 118 11.79 7.23 13.93
C GLY A 118 10.34 7.28 14.43
N LEU A 119 9.44 7.94 13.70
CA LEU A 119 8.01 7.93 14.01
C LEU A 119 7.39 6.53 13.86
N PHE A 120 7.68 5.81 12.77
CA PHE A 120 7.13 4.48 12.52
C PHE A 120 7.65 3.45 13.53
N GLU A 121 8.91 3.56 13.94
CA GLU A 121 9.50 2.70 14.97
C GLU A 121 8.75 2.73 16.31
N THR A 122 8.05 3.82 16.63
CA THR A 122 7.23 3.91 17.86
C THR A 122 6.08 2.88 17.89
N PHE A 123 5.73 2.29 16.75
CA PHE A 123 4.70 1.26 16.62
C PHE A 123 5.26 -0.17 16.61
N PHE A 124 6.57 -0.37 16.71
CA PHE A 124 7.22 -1.68 16.75
C PHE A 124 7.13 -2.29 18.15
N ASN A 125 5.91 -2.69 18.53
CA ASN A 125 5.64 -3.28 19.82
C ASN A 125 4.53 -4.33 19.70
N PRO A 126 4.72 -5.56 20.23
CA PRO A 126 3.72 -6.63 20.15
C PRO A 126 2.35 -6.29 20.79
N LYS A 127 2.27 -5.23 21.60
CA LYS A 127 1.03 -4.76 22.24
C LYS A 127 0.22 -3.81 21.34
N ILE A 128 0.82 -3.30 20.27
CA ILE A 128 0.13 -2.43 19.30
C ILE A 128 -0.82 -3.28 18.46
N ILE A 129 -1.93 -2.69 18.03
CA ILE A 129 -2.91 -3.35 17.16
C ILE A 129 -2.19 -3.83 15.88
N GLY A 130 -2.39 -5.09 15.52
CA GLY A 130 -1.70 -5.76 14.40
C GLY A 130 -1.68 -4.94 13.13
N ASP A 131 -2.83 -4.45 12.67
CA ASP A 131 -2.95 -3.61 11.47
C ASP A 131 -2.05 -2.35 11.51
N ILE A 132 -1.97 -1.68 12.67
CA ILE A 132 -1.16 -0.47 12.86
C ILE A 132 0.32 -0.84 12.83
N CYS A 133 0.69 -1.90 13.55
CA CYS A 133 2.07 -2.39 13.61
C CYS A 133 2.56 -2.81 12.22
N LYS A 134 1.74 -3.58 11.50
CA LYS A 134 2.00 -3.99 10.11
C LYS A 134 2.16 -2.77 9.19
N ALA A 135 1.23 -1.82 9.25
CA ALA A 135 1.32 -0.61 8.42
C ALA A 135 2.59 0.20 8.69
N ALA A 136 3.03 0.28 9.95
CA ALA A 136 4.28 0.94 10.32
C ALA A 136 5.51 0.17 9.81
N LEU A 137 5.52 -1.17 9.90
CA LEU A 137 6.61 -2.00 9.38
C LEU A 137 6.73 -1.89 7.86
N ASP A 138 5.61 -1.99 7.15
CA ASP A 138 5.53 -1.85 5.69
C ASP A 138 6.03 -0.46 5.26
N SER A 139 5.56 0.60 5.93
CA SER A 139 5.92 1.98 5.59
C SER A 139 7.35 2.34 5.99
N TRP A 140 7.86 1.76 7.08
CA TRP A 140 9.27 1.87 7.45
C TRP A 140 10.15 1.21 6.39
N GLY A 141 9.83 -0.01 5.95
CA GLY A 141 10.59 -0.71 4.92
C GLY A 141 10.61 0.07 3.58
N LEU A 142 9.48 0.67 3.21
CA LEU A 142 9.39 1.55 2.05
C LEU A 142 10.29 2.79 2.18
N VAL A 143 10.19 3.53 3.29
CA VAL A 143 10.98 4.76 3.47
C VAL A 143 12.47 4.42 3.60
N ALA A 144 12.82 3.34 4.30
CA ALA A 144 14.20 2.87 4.40
C ALA A 144 14.76 2.41 3.04
N SER A 145 13.90 2.04 2.08
CA SER A 145 14.31 1.72 0.72
C SER A 145 14.79 2.92 -0.11
N SER A 146 14.77 4.15 0.40
CA SER A 146 15.48 5.26 -0.25
C SER A 146 16.92 5.45 0.27
N LEU A 147 17.28 4.80 1.38
CA LEU A 147 18.62 4.90 1.97
C LEU A 147 19.64 4.07 1.17
N SER A 148 20.91 4.41 1.33
CA SER A 148 22.03 3.63 0.80
C SER A 148 22.23 2.34 1.61
N ASP A 149 22.83 1.33 0.99
CA ASP A 149 23.09 0.06 1.67
C ASP A 149 24.05 0.25 2.86
N GLU A 150 24.99 1.21 2.79
CA GLU A 150 25.93 1.51 3.88
C GLU A 150 25.23 2.05 5.13
N ILE A 151 24.21 2.91 4.96
CA ILE A 151 23.41 3.43 6.07
C ILE A 151 22.61 2.28 6.70
N LEU A 152 21.97 1.46 5.85
CA LEU A 152 21.17 0.30 6.28
C LEU A 152 22.02 -0.79 6.96
N ALA A 153 23.27 -0.96 6.53
CA ALA A 153 24.23 -1.91 7.07
C ALA A 153 25.02 -1.38 8.29
N SER A 154 24.77 -0.14 8.72
CA SER A 154 25.48 0.44 9.86
C SER A 154 25.17 -0.30 11.17
N ASP A 155 26.20 -0.52 12.00
CA ASP A 155 26.04 -1.18 13.30
C ASP A 155 24.98 -0.50 14.16
N GLU A 156 24.93 0.84 14.17
CA GLU A 156 23.95 1.62 14.91
C GLU A 156 22.51 1.27 14.52
N LEU A 157 22.23 1.14 13.21
CA LEU A 157 20.90 0.81 12.73
C LEU A 157 20.57 -0.66 12.99
N LEU A 158 21.50 -1.57 12.68
CA LEU A 158 21.31 -3.01 12.84
C LEU A 158 21.08 -3.41 14.29
N GLU A 159 21.93 -2.94 15.23
CA GLU A 159 21.80 -3.23 16.66
C GLU A 159 20.49 -2.66 17.24
N ARG A 160 20.04 -1.51 16.73
CA ARG A 160 18.81 -0.86 17.19
C ARG A 160 17.54 -1.52 16.66
N LEU A 161 17.54 -2.01 15.43
CA LEU A 161 16.31 -2.42 14.73
C LEU A 161 16.11 -3.92 14.62
N VAL A 162 17.17 -4.69 14.37
CA VAL A 162 17.06 -6.15 14.24
C VAL A 162 16.39 -6.77 15.47
N PRO A 163 16.77 -6.43 16.72
CA PRO A 163 16.08 -6.97 17.90
C PRO A 163 14.59 -6.61 17.97
N LYS A 164 14.20 -5.41 17.51
CA LYS A 164 12.79 -4.98 17.48
C LYS A 164 11.99 -5.82 16.48
N PHE A 165 12.54 -6.08 15.29
CA PHE A 165 11.89 -6.94 14.29
C PHE A 165 11.81 -8.40 14.76
N LEU A 166 12.89 -8.92 15.34
CA LEU A 166 12.91 -10.28 15.89
C LEU A 166 11.88 -10.46 17.02
N ALA A 167 11.67 -9.47 17.87
CA ALA A 167 10.63 -9.53 18.91
C ALA A 167 9.20 -9.59 18.31
N LEU A 168 8.99 -9.02 17.12
CA LEU A 168 7.70 -9.03 16.43
C LEU A 168 7.41 -10.36 15.71
N LEU A 169 8.40 -11.24 15.56
CA LEU A 169 8.20 -12.60 15.02
C LEU A 169 7.33 -13.47 15.94
N ASP A 170 7.15 -13.11 17.22
CA ASP A 170 6.26 -13.80 18.16
C ASP A 170 4.82 -13.24 18.16
N HIS A 171 4.54 -12.26 17.30
CA HIS A 171 3.22 -11.63 17.26
C HIS A 171 2.14 -12.64 16.81
N LYS A 172 0.92 -12.48 17.36
CA LYS A 172 -0.22 -13.38 17.06
C LYS A 172 -0.73 -13.26 15.62
N ASP A 173 -0.50 -12.11 15.01
CA ASP A 173 -0.90 -11.80 13.64
C ASP A 173 0.22 -12.17 12.68
N VAL A 174 -0.09 -13.04 11.72
CA VAL A 174 0.86 -13.51 10.70
C VAL A 174 1.35 -12.38 9.81
N ASP A 175 0.54 -11.35 9.59
CA ASP A 175 0.91 -10.24 8.71
C ASP A 175 1.98 -9.37 9.36
N VAL A 176 1.92 -9.18 10.69
CA VAL A 176 2.97 -8.49 11.47
C VAL A 176 4.27 -9.30 11.46
N ARG A 177 4.19 -10.62 11.67
CA ARG A 177 5.36 -11.50 11.60
C ARG A 177 6.02 -11.45 10.23
N SER A 178 5.21 -11.48 9.17
CA SER A 178 5.66 -11.42 7.78
C SER A 178 6.38 -10.10 7.53
N ALA A 179 5.73 -8.96 7.81
CA ALA A 179 6.34 -7.64 7.59
C ALA A 179 7.64 -7.42 8.38
N ALA A 180 7.71 -7.90 9.63
CA ALA A 180 8.92 -7.85 10.43
C ALA A 180 10.03 -8.73 9.86
N GLY A 181 9.70 -9.95 9.43
CA GLY A 181 10.64 -10.88 8.82
C GLY A 181 11.22 -10.36 7.51
N GLU A 182 10.38 -9.78 6.65
CA GLU A 182 10.83 -9.15 5.41
C GLU A 182 11.75 -7.95 5.68
N ASN A 183 11.53 -7.18 6.75
CA ASN A 183 12.44 -6.09 7.11
C ASN A 183 13.80 -6.61 7.61
N VAL A 184 13.86 -7.79 8.24
CA VAL A 184 15.15 -8.45 8.55
C VAL A 184 15.83 -8.91 7.26
N ALA A 185 15.09 -9.51 6.33
CA ALA A 185 15.63 -9.95 5.04
C ALA A 185 16.16 -8.77 4.20
N PHE A 186 15.44 -7.65 4.22
CA PHE A 186 15.85 -6.41 3.58
C PHE A 186 17.16 -5.86 4.16
N LEU A 187 17.27 -5.76 5.49
CA LEU A 187 18.51 -5.32 6.12
C LEU A 187 19.67 -6.31 5.89
N TYR A 188 19.38 -7.61 5.83
CA TYR A 188 20.37 -8.62 5.49
C TYR A 188 20.91 -8.44 4.07
N GLU A 189 20.03 -8.22 3.09
CA GLU A 189 20.41 -7.97 1.69
C GLU A 189 21.34 -6.76 1.59
N SER A 190 21.00 -5.63 2.22
CA SER A 190 21.87 -4.44 2.25
C SER A 190 23.20 -4.71 2.95
N ALA A 191 23.19 -5.39 4.10
CA ALA A 191 24.43 -5.75 4.81
C ALA A 191 25.33 -6.68 3.96
N GLN A 192 24.73 -7.65 3.26
CA GLN A 192 25.44 -8.55 2.35
C GLN A 192 26.07 -7.79 1.17
N ASN A 193 25.35 -6.83 0.57
CA ASN A 193 25.88 -5.97 -0.48
C ASN A 193 27.12 -5.17 -0.03
N CYS A 194 27.15 -4.77 1.25
CA CYS A 194 28.29 -4.09 1.87
C CYS A 194 29.39 -5.04 2.40
N GLY A 195 29.20 -6.36 2.34
CA GLY A 195 30.11 -7.34 2.95
C GLY A 195 30.12 -7.33 4.48
N VAL A 196 29.05 -6.81 5.11
CA VAL A 196 28.87 -6.72 6.56
C VAL A 196 27.98 -7.90 7.02
N PRO A 197 28.41 -8.71 7.99
CA PRO A 197 27.56 -9.77 8.53
C PRO A 197 26.46 -9.19 9.43
N LEU A 198 25.24 -9.73 9.36
CA LEU A 198 24.20 -9.37 10.33
C LEU A 198 24.54 -9.89 11.75
N PRO A 199 24.18 -9.13 12.80
CA PRO A 199 24.18 -9.62 14.17
C PRO A 199 23.30 -10.86 14.35
N TYR A 200 23.73 -11.82 15.17
CA TYR A 200 22.96 -13.03 15.56
C TYR A 200 22.60 -13.96 14.39
N SER A 201 23.41 -14.00 13.32
CA SER A 201 23.10 -14.69 12.07
C SER A 201 22.62 -16.15 12.21
N GLU A 202 23.28 -16.98 13.02
CA GLU A 202 22.91 -18.40 13.20
C GLU A 202 21.57 -18.60 13.92
N GLU A 203 21.33 -17.85 15.00
CA GLU A 203 20.07 -17.93 15.76
C GLU A 203 18.89 -17.42 14.93
N ILE A 204 19.11 -16.33 14.19
CA ILE A 204 18.16 -15.78 13.23
C ILE A 204 17.83 -16.85 12.18
N LEU A 205 18.85 -17.42 11.52
CA LEU A 205 18.67 -18.46 10.49
C LEU A 205 17.82 -19.64 10.99
N ALA A 206 18.15 -20.18 12.15
CA ALA A 206 17.41 -21.29 12.74
C ALA A 206 15.94 -20.92 13.00
N ARG A 207 15.68 -19.71 13.51
CA ARG A 207 14.33 -19.22 13.78
C ARG A 207 13.51 -19.06 12.50
N PHE A 208 14.07 -18.45 11.45
CA PHE A 208 13.38 -18.30 10.16
C PHE A 208 13.11 -19.66 9.50
N LEU A 209 14.04 -20.62 9.63
CA LEU A 209 13.83 -22.00 9.17
C LEU A 209 12.65 -22.67 9.87
N GLU A 210 12.53 -22.53 11.18
CA GLU A 210 11.40 -23.07 11.94
C GLU A 210 10.07 -22.47 11.46
N MET A 211 10.01 -21.15 11.29
CA MET A 211 8.82 -20.44 10.85
C MET A 211 8.40 -20.82 9.42
N SER A 212 9.36 -21.13 8.53
CA SER A 212 9.09 -21.63 7.17
C SER A 212 8.41 -23.01 7.15
N LYS A 213 8.48 -23.75 8.26
CA LYS A 213 7.91 -25.09 8.45
C LYS A 213 6.66 -25.09 9.34
N ASP A 214 6.03 -23.93 9.57
CA ASP A 214 4.90 -23.81 10.50
C ASP A 214 3.79 -24.84 10.23
N SER A 215 3.56 -25.69 11.23
CA SER A 215 2.53 -26.73 11.26
C SER A 215 1.52 -26.51 12.39
N SER A 216 1.60 -25.38 13.11
CA SER A 216 0.78 -25.09 14.28
C SER A 216 -0.72 -25.06 13.94
N LYS A 217 -1.47 -25.99 14.53
CA LYS A 217 -2.94 -26.06 14.38
C LYS A 217 -3.67 -24.88 15.04
N LYS A 218 -2.97 -24.05 15.84
CA LYS A 218 -3.52 -22.83 16.44
C LYS A 218 -3.80 -21.72 15.42
N ASN A 219 -3.04 -21.68 14.33
CA ASN A 219 -3.19 -20.69 13.25
C ASN A 219 -4.27 -21.15 12.25
N SER A 220 -4.86 -20.24 11.47
CA SER A 220 -5.77 -20.66 10.40
C SER A 220 -5.00 -21.37 9.26
N LYS A 221 -5.69 -22.12 8.40
CA LYS A 221 -5.05 -22.77 7.24
C LYS A 221 -4.46 -21.73 6.28
N LYS A 222 -5.11 -20.57 6.14
CA LYS A 222 -4.64 -19.44 5.34
C LYS A 222 -3.35 -18.87 5.93
N ASP A 223 -3.35 -18.56 7.22
CA ASP A 223 -2.20 -17.93 7.88
C ASP A 223 -0.98 -18.84 7.87
N ARG A 224 -1.17 -20.14 8.15
CA ARG A 224 -0.10 -21.14 7.98
C ARG A 224 0.49 -21.15 6.58
N LYS A 225 -0.35 -21.00 5.54
CA LYS A 225 0.12 -20.97 4.15
C LYS A 225 0.93 -19.71 3.90
N THR A 226 0.42 -18.54 4.29
CA THR A 226 1.12 -17.26 4.16
C THR A 226 2.47 -17.32 4.87
N GLN A 227 2.50 -17.74 6.14
CA GLN A 227 3.74 -17.84 6.91
C GLN A 227 4.77 -18.74 6.23
N ARG A 228 4.41 -19.96 5.84
CA ARG A 228 5.37 -20.86 5.20
C ARG A 228 5.92 -20.32 3.88
N VAL A 229 5.11 -19.60 3.10
CA VAL A 229 5.57 -19.00 1.84
C VAL A 229 6.56 -17.88 2.13
N VAL A 230 6.15 -16.88 2.91
CA VAL A 230 6.97 -15.71 3.21
C VAL A 230 8.28 -16.10 3.91
N PHE A 231 8.22 -16.96 4.93
CA PHE A 231 9.41 -17.34 5.69
C PHE A 231 10.34 -18.30 4.96
N ARG A 232 9.86 -19.01 3.94
CA ARG A 232 10.75 -19.79 3.07
C ARG A 232 11.59 -18.86 2.19
N ASP A 233 10.98 -17.84 1.63
CA ASP A 233 11.67 -16.87 0.78
C ASP A 233 12.68 -16.06 1.62
N ILE A 234 12.28 -15.61 2.82
CA ILE A 234 13.21 -14.95 3.76
C ILE A 234 14.36 -15.88 4.16
N HIS A 235 14.07 -17.13 4.53
CA HIS A 235 15.13 -18.08 4.90
C HIS A 235 16.11 -18.34 3.74
N SER A 236 15.62 -18.42 2.50
CA SER A 236 16.45 -18.57 1.29
C SER A 236 17.39 -17.37 1.11
N THR A 237 16.91 -16.13 1.34
CA THR A 237 17.79 -14.95 1.39
C THR A 237 18.85 -15.07 2.47
N LEU A 238 18.46 -15.35 3.70
CA LEU A 238 19.40 -15.38 4.82
C LEU A 238 20.44 -16.52 4.70
N ALA A 239 20.05 -17.67 4.15
CA ALA A 239 20.88 -18.88 4.13
C ALA A 239 21.80 -18.97 2.90
N SER A 240 21.35 -18.46 1.75
CA SER A 240 22.07 -18.59 0.48
C SER A 240 22.27 -17.27 -0.27
N GLY A 241 21.78 -16.14 0.26
CA GLY A 241 21.83 -14.85 -0.44
C GLY A 241 20.87 -14.75 -1.63
N GLU A 242 19.92 -15.68 -1.74
CA GLU A 242 18.93 -15.68 -2.82
C GLU A 242 17.87 -14.60 -2.54
N THR A 243 17.78 -13.60 -3.41
CA THR A 243 16.80 -12.53 -3.30
C THR A 243 15.46 -12.93 -3.93
N PRO A 244 14.33 -12.31 -3.54
CA PRO A 244 13.05 -12.56 -4.19
C PRO A 244 13.14 -12.21 -5.67
N HIS A 245 12.86 -13.18 -6.54
CA HIS A 245 12.82 -12.99 -7.99
C HIS A 245 11.41 -13.25 -8.53
N VAL A 246 10.75 -12.19 -8.99
CA VAL A 246 9.44 -12.26 -9.65
C VAL A 246 9.48 -11.38 -10.88
N SER A 247 9.17 -11.98 -12.03
CA SER A 247 8.97 -11.23 -13.28
C SER A 247 7.53 -11.38 -13.77
N PHE A 248 6.97 -10.28 -14.29
CA PHE A 248 5.71 -10.33 -15.01
C PHE A 248 5.68 -9.32 -16.15
N SER A 249 5.04 -9.71 -17.25
CA SER A 249 4.92 -8.86 -18.42
C SER A 249 3.83 -7.81 -18.24
N VAL A 250 4.18 -6.55 -18.50
CA VAL A 250 3.22 -5.46 -18.68
C VAL A 250 3.27 -5.04 -20.14
N LYS A 251 2.33 -5.58 -20.94
CA LYS A 251 2.35 -5.53 -22.41
C LYS A 251 3.65 -6.10 -23.01
N SER A 252 4.48 -5.25 -23.62
CA SER A 252 5.78 -5.58 -24.22
C SER A 252 6.93 -5.54 -23.23
N ASP A 253 6.71 -4.92 -22.07
CA ASP A 253 7.77 -4.67 -21.09
C ASP A 253 7.72 -5.75 -20.00
N VAL A 254 8.85 -6.04 -19.38
CA VAL A 254 8.94 -6.98 -18.27
C VAL A 254 9.29 -6.19 -17.03
N LEU A 255 8.42 -6.25 -16.01
CA LEU A 255 8.80 -5.81 -14.67
C LEU A 255 9.55 -6.95 -14.00
N GLU A 256 10.74 -6.66 -13.49
CA GLU A 256 11.56 -7.58 -12.72
C GLU A 256 11.71 -7.06 -11.30
N ILE A 257 11.26 -7.84 -10.33
CA ILE A 257 11.45 -7.59 -8.90
C ILE A 257 12.49 -8.60 -8.45
N SER A 258 13.70 -8.13 -8.16
CA SER A 258 14.87 -8.96 -7.89
C SER A 258 15.56 -8.63 -6.56
N SER A 259 14.98 -7.78 -5.74
CA SER A 259 15.53 -7.34 -4.44
C SER A 259 14.44 -7.09 -3.41
N TRP A 260 14.77 -7.20 -2.12
CA TRP A 260 13.84 -6.81 -1.06
C TRP A 260 13.50 -5.31 -1.14
N LYS A 261 14.46 -4.48 -1.56
CA LYS A 261 14.23 -3.05 -1.85
C LYS A 261 13.09 -2.84 -2.85
N SER A 262 13.17 -3.49 -4.01
CA SER A 262 12.14 -3.42 -5.06
C SER A 262 10.82 -4.05 -4.62
N VAL A 263 10.83 -5.12 -3.81
CA VAL A 263 9.61 -5.68 -3.20
C VAL A 263 8.89 -4.66 -2.33
N LYS A 264 9.60 -3.94 -1.44
CA LYS A 264 9.00 -2.93 -0.56
C LYS A 264 8.36 -1.79 -1.35
N GLN A 265 9.07 -1.30 -2.37
CA GLN A 265 8.59 -0.23 -3.25
C GLN A 265 7.36 -0.68 -4.04
N PHE A 266 7.43 -1.84 -4.70
CA PHE A 266 6.34 -2.36 -5.52
C PHE A 266 5.07 -2.63 -4.71
N GLU A 267 5.16 -3.31 -3.56
CA GLU A 267 3.98 -3.64 -2.75
C GLU A 267 3.31 -2.37 -2.20
N ALA A 268 4.08 -1.32 -1.87
CA ALA A 268 3.51 -0.03 -1.46
C ALA A 268 2.72 0.65 -2.59
N MET A 269 3.27 0.68 -3.81
CA MET A 269 2.58 1.24 -4.98
C MET A 269 1.34 0.43 -5.33
N LYS A 270 1.44 -0.90 -5.31
CA LYS A 270 0.34 -1.83 -5.58
C LYS A 270 -0.79 -1.70 -4.56
N GLU A 271 -0.48 -1.60 -3.28
CA GLU A 271 -1.49 -1.39 -2.21
C GLU A 271 -2.16 -0.01 -2.35
N CYS A 272 -1.41 1.03 -2.74
CA CYS A 272 -1.95 2.38 -2.96
C CYS A 272 -2.86 2.46 -4.20
N LEU A 273 -2.38 1.96 -5.34
CA LEU A 273 -3.06 2.10 -6.63
C LEU A 273 -4.16 1.06 -6.84
N GLN A 274 -4.01 -0.15 -6.27
CA GLN A 274 -4.91 -1.29 -6.44
C GLN A 274 -5.25 -1.52 -7.93
N THR A 275 -6.54 -1.47 -8.29
CA THR A 275 -7.01 -1.63 -9.68
C THR A 275 -6.48 -0.58 -10.65
N GLY A 276 -5.93 0.54 -10.15
CA GLY A 276 -5.29 1.58 -10.95
C GLY A 276 -3.84 1.27 -11.35
N LEU A 277 -3.20 0.25 -10.77
CA LEU A 277 -1.78 -0.04 -11.01
C LEU A 277 -1.45 -0.20 -12.50
N GLN A 278 -2.27 -0.97 -13.22
CA GLN A 278 -2.06 -1.22 -14.66
C GLN A 278 -2.14 0.05 -15.50
N GLU A 279 -3.09 0.94 -15.19
CA GLU A 279 -3.23 2.21 -15.90
C GLU A 279 -2.06 3.14 -15.58
N HIS A 280 -1.59 3.17 -14.34
CA HIS A 280 -0.39 3.94 -14.01
C HIS A 280 0.87 3.36 -14.66
N ILE A 281 1.10 2.04 -14.66
CA ILE A 281 2.26 1.47 -15.36
C ILE A 281 2.20 1.78 -16.87
N LYS A 282 1.01 1.89 -17.43
CA LYS A 282 0.81 2.17 -18.85
C LYS A 282 1.15 3.60 -19.26
N TYR A 283 0.95 4.59 -18.37
CA TYR A 283 0.97 6.00 -18.74
C TYR A 283 1.84 6.90 -17.83
N ASN A 284 2.16 6.45 -16.62
CA ASN A 284 2.87 7.25 -15.63
C ASN A 284 4.37 6.93 -15.67
N ASN A 285 5.15 7.77 -16.35
CA ASN A 285 6.61 7.61 -16.44
C ASN A 285 7.34 7.70 -15.09
N ILE A 286 6.76 8.38 -14.09
CA ILE A 286 7.31 8.46 -12.73
C ILE A 286 7.21 7.10 -12.05
N LEU A 287 6.02 6.47 -12.09
CA LEU A 287 5.86 5.12 -11.56
C LEU A 287 6.76 4.12 -12.31
N ARG A 288 6.90 4.28 -13.62
CA ARG A 288 7.77 3.41 -14.43
C ARG A 288 9.23 3.55 -14.02
N ALA A 289 9.71 4.77 -13.81
CA ALA A 289 11.06 5.02 -13.29
C ALA A 289 11.28 4.38 -11.91
N ILE A 290 10.34 4.55 -10.97
CA ILE A 290 10.41 3.91 -9.64
C ILE A 290 10.46 2.38 -9.73
N LEU A 291 9.84 1.79 -10.76
CA LEU A 291 9.78 0.35 -10.98
C LEU A 291 10.84 -0.15 -11.98
N ASP A 292 11.84 0.66 -12.32
CA ASP A 292 12.89 0.33 -13.30
C ASP A 292 12.34 -0.13 -14.68
N LEU A 293 11.18 0.40 -15.09
CA LEU A 293 10.57 0.17 -16.39
C LEU A 293 11.00 1.24 -17.40
N PRO A 294 11.18 0.89 -18.70
CA PRO A 294 11.52 1.85 -19.75
C PRO A 294 10.51 3.01 -19.84
N GLU A 295 10.90 4.19 -20.27
CA GLU A 295 9.94 5.28 -20.50
C GLU A 295 8.90 4.90 -21.59
N THR A 296 7.66 5.36 -21.45
CA THR A 296 6.62 5.21 -22.48
C THR A 296 6.25 6.56 -23.09
N LEU A 297 5.91 6.55 -24.38
CA LEU A 297 5.37 7.70 -25.11
C LEU A 297 3.84 7.70 -25.16
N GLU A 298 3.19 6.74 -24.49
CA GLU A 298 1.73 6.70 -24.43
C GLU A 298 1.20 7.83 -23.56
N ASP A 299 0.53 8.80 -24.18
CA ASP A 299 -0.19 9.85 -23.47
C ASP A 299 -1.63 9.44 -23.14
N ARG A 300 -2.12 9.94 -22.00
CA ARG A 300 -3.53 9.84 -21.62
C ARG A 300 -4.18 11.21 -21.52
N LYS A 301 -5.11 11.50 -22.44
CA LYS A 301 -6.07 12.60 -22.27
C LYS A 301 -7.31 12.08 -21.55
N VAL A 302 -7.47 12.42 -20.28
CA VAL A 302 -8.67 12.03 -19.51
C VAL A 302 -9.74 13.11 -19.63
N ASP A 303 -10.84 12.83 -20.33
CA ASP A 303 -12.04 13.65 -20.17
C ASP A 303 -12.73 13.30 -18.85
N ARG A 304 -12.99 14.31 -18.02
CA ARG A 304 -13.80 14.18 -16.79
C ARG A 304 -15.14 13.50 -17.06
N SER A 305 -15.72 13.71 -18.25
CA SER A 305 -17.01 13.13 -18.64
C SER A 305 -16.97 11.59 -18.76
N ASP A 306 -15.87 11.01 -19.24
CA ASP A 306 -15.72 9.58 -19.49
C ASP A 306 -15.67 8.75 -18.19
N VAL A 307 -15.06 9.31 -17.14
CA VAL A 307 -14.90 8.61 -15.86
C VAL A 307 -16.20 8.58 -15.06
N PHE A 308 -16.96 9.67 -15.07
CA PHE A 308 -18.24 9.73 -14.36
C PHE A 308 -19.37 9.02 -15.13
N ASN A 309 -19.28 8.88 -16.46
CA ASN A 309 -20.28 8.19 -17.28
C ASN A 309 -20.15 6.66 -17.28
N LYS A 310 -18.96 6.07 -17.13
CA LYS A 310 -18.80 4.60 -17.09
C LYS A 310 -19.62 3.94 -15.97
N LYS A 311 -19.72 4.57 -14.80
CA LYS A 311 -20.60 4.10 -13.69
C LYS A 311 -22.09 4.30 -13.98
N SER A 312 -22.48 5.28 -14.80
CA SER A 312 -23.85 5.47 -15.27
C SER A 312 -24.27 4.37 -16.25
N ALA A 313 -23.40 4.04 -17.21
CA ALA A 313 -23.63 2.95 -18.16
C ALA A 313 -23.73 1.59 -17.47
N SER A 314 -22.81 1.27 -16.55
CA SER A 314 -22.84 0.05 -15.74
C SER A 314 -24.10 -0.04 -14.84
N ARG A 315 -24.51 1.07 -14.21
CA ARG A 315 -25.78 1.11 -13.43
C ARG A 315 -27.01 0.98 -14.32
N LYS A 316 -26.99 1.56 -15.52
CA LYS A 316 -28.09 1.47 -16.49
C LYS A 316 -28.23 0.04 -17.03
N GLN A 317 -27.10 -0.63 -17.30
CA GLN A 317 -27.06 -2.04 -17.67
C GLN A 317 -27.59 -2.94 -16.55
N ARG A 318 -27.09 -2.77 -15.31
CA ARG A 318 -27.57 -3.54 -14.15
C ARG A 318 -29.04 -3.30 -13.83
N SER A 319 -29.54 -2.08 -14.04
CA SER A 319 -30.97 -1.74 -13.91
C SER A 319 -31.81 -2.42 -15.00
N ASN A 320 -31.31 -2.49 -16.23
CA ASN A 320 -31.99 -3.19 -17.33
C ASN A 320 -32.02 -4.71 -17.13
N GLU A 321 -30.93 -5.31 -16.64
CA GLU A 321 -30.86 -6.73 -16.28
C GLU A 321 -31.86 -7.08 -15.16
N LEU A 322 -31.91 -6.26 -14.10
CA LEU A 322 -32.88 -6.45 -13.00
C LEU A 322 -34.33 -6.27 -13.46
N LYS A 323 -34.60 -5.39 -14.43
CA LYS A 323 -35.93 -5.26 -15.06
C LYS A 323 -36.29 -6.48 -15.92
N GLY A 324 -35.31 -7.02 -16.65
CA GLY A 324 -35.47 -8.26 -17.42
C GLY A 324 -35.80 -9.45 -16.53
N ASP A 325 -35.12 -9.60 -15.39
CA ASP A 325 -35.37 -10.68 -14.44
C ASP A 325 -36.70 -10.55 -13.70
N ARG A 326 -37.15 -9.32 -13.40
CA ARG A 326 -38.50 -9.09 -12.86
C ARG A 326 -39.58 -9.48 -13.86
N LYS A 327 -39.43 -9.10 -15.14
CA LYS A 327 -40.35 -9.50 -16.22
C LYS A 327 -40.37 -11.01 -16.42
N ARG A 328 -39.21 -11.68 -16.38
CA ARG A 328 -39.13 -13.15 -16.48
C ARG A 328 -39.80 -13.85 -15.31
N LYS A 329 -39.61 -13.37 -14.08
CA LYS A 329 -40.29 -13.92 -12.90
C LYS A 329 -41.81 -13.71 -12.97
N GLN A 330 -42.26 -12.58 -13.47
CA GLN A 330 -43.69 -12.30 -13.65
C GLN A 330 -44.31 -13.20 -14.73
N HIS A 331 -43.65 -13.36 -15.89
CA HIS A 331 -44.09 -14.31 -16.91
C HIS A 331 -44.11 -15.77 -16.43
N MET A 332 -43.14 -16.20 -15.61
CA MET A 332 -43.15 -17.55 -15.03
C MET A 332 -44.26 -17.73 -13.98
N GLN A 333 -44.61 -16.67 -13.27
CA GLN A 333 -45.70 -16.67 -12.29
C GLN A 333 -47.06 -16.73 -13.01
N ASP A 334 -47.24 -15.94 -14.07
CA ASP A 334 -48.44 -15.95 -14.91
C ASP A 334 -48.62 -17.31 -15.63
N ALA A 335 -47.53 -17.90 -16.14
CA ALA A 335 -47.56 -19.24 -16.74
C ALA A 335 -47.83 -20.38 -15.73
N PHE A 336 -47.55 -20.18 -14.44
CA PHE A 336 -47.89 -21.13 -13.39
C PHE A 336 -49.38 -21.11 -13.03
N TYR A 337 -50.05 -19.97 -13.23
CA TYR A 337 -51.49 -19.84 -13.06
C TYR A 337 -52.29 -20.35 -14.27
N ASP A 338 -51.73 -20.29 -15.48
CA ASP A 338 -52.37 -20.82 -16.70
C ASP A 338 -52.30 -22.35 -16.83
N ASN A 339 -51.35 -23.03 -16.19
CA ASN A 339 -51.24 -24.50 -16.19
C ASN A 339 -51.96 -25.18 -15.00
N GLY A 340 -52.80 -24.43 -14.29
CA GLY A 340 -53.46 -24.84 -13.05
C GLY A 340 -54.93 -25.23 -13.19
N PHE A 341 -55.44 -25.56 -14.38
CA PHE A 341 -56.74 -26.23 -14.56
C PHE A 341 -56.75 -26.99 -15.89
N TYR A 342 -56.51 -28.30 -15.84
CA TYR A 342 -57.29 -29.38 -16.48
C TYR A 342 -56.76 -30.73 -16.04
#